data_AF-A0A6G0YI89-F1
#
_entry.id   AF-A0A6G0YI89-F1
#
_cell.length_a   1.000
_cell.length_b   1.000
_cell.length_c   1.000
_cell.angle_alpha   90.00
_cell.angle_beta   90.00
_cell.angle_gamma   90.00
#
_symmetry.space_group_name_H-M   'P 1'
#
loop_
_entity.id
_entity.type
_entity.pdbx_description
1 polymer ?
#
loop_
_entity_poly.entity_id
_entity_poly.type
_entity_poly.pdbx_seq_one_letter_code
_entity_poly.pdbx_strand_id
1 'polypeptide(L)'
;MQTICVWYKQNKMELNENQGKSNSASTIQENELLSEVFEKTLLEISIMDSIYGSSFISEYVKNIFQVSIDELHNFGTLKTLHAIVDENEQQKKLRIRLQKEEQEPSNNEQFIEEYASMEKKIENFKQKEEEIDAIIEKCTVLADGEHKAIRRETEKNYVDKWEKSRVENFKLKFKSEELELQKYMIELQAKMKTDQVVDNENEQYLDYSIKELEKQIEYWECKYKTDTKEIDEKLDNLIKTLEEKTKEIECLKKTLNERKTIIEEHAENKQRAEEEKKLIDHMEKMATKIQAWWRGTMVRRRLGPYKHLSGPRKKSIKKSLVNKTKKTKSK
;
A
#
# COMPACT_ATOMS: atom_id res chain seq x y z
N MET A 1 -52.75 -12.83 97.18
CA MET A 1 -53.39 -11.90 98.16
C MET A 1 -54.72 -12.37 98.74
N GLN A 2 -55.41 -13.39 98.19
CA GLN A 2 -56.69 -13.82 98.76
C GLN A 2 -56.56 -14.70 100.04
N THR A 3 -55.40 -15.30 100.29
CA THR A 3 -55.13 -16.08 101.52
C THR A 3 -54.54 -15.24 102.66
N ILE A 4 -53.90 -14.10 102.36
CA ILE A 4 -53.29 -13.20 103.36
C ILE A 4 -54.35 -12.27 103.99
N CYS A 5 -55.42 -11.94 103.26
CA CYS A 5 -56.53 -11.15 103.76
C CYS A 5 -57.40 -11.88 104.81
N VAL A 6 -57.33 -13.21 104.90
CA VAL A 6 -58.07 -14.00 105.90
C VAL A 6 -57.31 -14.05 107.24
N TRP A 7 -55.98 -14.04 107.20
CA TRP A 7 -55.14 -14.03 108.41
C TRP A 7 -55.13 -12.66 109.11
N TYR A 8 -55.13 -11.56 108.33
CA TYR A 8 -55.12 -10.20 108.89
C TYR A 8 -56.43 -9.78 109.57
N LYS A 9 -57.54 -10.46 109.26
CA LYS A 9 -58.87 -10.16 109.81
C LYS A 9 -59.16 -10.88 111.13
N GLN A 10 -58.45 -11.98 111.41
CA GLN A 10 -58.53 -12.74 112.67
C GLN A 10 -57.66 -12.12 113.78
N ASN A 11 -56.47 -11.58 113.44
CA ASN A 11 -55.54 -11.00 114.41
C ASN A 11 -55.88 -9.57 114.88
N LYS A 12 -56.88 -8.91 114.28
CA LYS A 12 -57.30 -7.55 114.67
C LYS A 12 -58.35 -7.52 115.79
N MET A 13 -58.86 -8.69 116.22
CA MET A 13 -59.82 -8.81 117.32
C MET A 13 -59.23 -9.29 118.67
N GLU A 14 -57.94 -9.66 118.75
CA GLU A 14 -57.33 -10.20 119.99
C GLU A 14 -56.23 -9.33 120.63
N LEU A 15 -56.00 -8.09 120.14
CA LEU A 15 -55.04 -7.16 120.75
C LEU A 15 -55.71 -5.92 121.36
N ASN A 16 -56.93 -6.11 121.86
CA ASN A 16 -57.62 -5.15 122.72
C ASN A 16 -57.73 -5.70 124.14
N GLU A 17 -56.61 -6.14 124.71
CA GLU A 17 -56.46 -6.48 126.13
C GLU A 17 -54.97 -6.73 126.41
N ASN A 18 -54.20 -5.66 126.67
CA ASN A 18 -53.29 -5.66 127.83
C ASN A 18 -52.62 -4.31 128.05
N GLN A 19 -52.67 -3.92 129.32
CA GLN A 19 -52.06 -2.77 129.93
C GLN A 19 -50.54 -2.77 129.81
N GLY A 20 -49.97 -1.58 129.96
CA GLY A 20 -48.57 -1.31 129.86
C GLY A 20 -47.67 -2.17 130.76
N LYS A 21 -46.45 -2.37 130.25
CA LYS A 21 -45.21 -2.34 131.01
C LYS A 21 -44.06 -2.19 130.02
N SER A 22 -43.27 -1.16 130.28
CA SER A 22 -41.89 -0.94 129.84
C SER A 22 -41.13 -2.22 129.47
N ASN A 23 -40.46 -2.20 128.31
CA ASN A 23 -39.14 -2.79 128.09
C ASN A 23 -38.58 -2.32 126.73
N SER A 24 -37.78 -1.25 126.74
CA SER A 24 -37.08 -0.67 125.58
C SER A 24 -36.08 -1.62 124.88
N ALA A 25 -35.84 -2.81 125.44
CA ALA A 25 -35.02 -3.86 124.83
C ALA A 25 -35.78 -4.71 123.79
N SER A 26 -37.12 -4.86 123.90
CA SER A 26 -37.93 -5.59 122.90
C SER A 26 -37.99 -4.82 121.58
N THR A 27 -38.15 -3.51 121.65
CA THR A 27 -38.29 -2.61 120.49
C THR A 27 -37.01 -2.53 119.66
N ILE A 28 -35.82 -2.67 120.28
CA ILE A 28 -34.54 -2.66 119.56
C ILE A 28 -34.38 -3.96 118.76
N GLN A 29 -34.72 -5.11 119.35
CA GLN A 29 -34.64 -6.41 118.69
C GLN A 29 -35.66 -6.53 117.54
N GLU A 30 -36.85 -5.95 117.72
CA GLU A 30 -37.89 -5.86 116.67
C GLU A 30 -37.43 -4.95 115.51
N ASN A 31 -36.78 -3.83 115.78
CA ASN A 31 -36.26 -2.93 114.76
C ASN A 31 -35.09 -3.54 113.97
N GLU A 32 -34.20 -4.30 114.62
CA GLU A 32 -33.09 -4.99 113.94
C GLU A 32 -33.62 -6.08 112.98
N LEU A 33 -34.61 -6.86 113.43
CA LEU A 33 -35.30 -7.84 112.58
C LEU A 33 -36.03 -7.17 111.40
N LEU A 34 -36.65 -6.02 111.63
CA LEU A 34 -37.31 -5.25 110.56
C LEU A 34 -36.30 -4.71 109.54
N SER A 35 -35.14 -4.22 109.98
CA SER A 35 -34.07 -3.78 109.07
C SER A 35 -33.58 -4.94 108.21
N GLU A 36 -33.36 -6.12 108.81
CA GLU A 36 -32.92 -7.31 108.08
C GLU A 36 -33.96 -7.79 107.05
N VAL A 37 -35.25 -7.69 107.38
CA VAL A 37 -36.34 -7.98 106.44
C VAL A 37 -36.34 -6.99 105.28
N PHE A 38 -36.18 -5.69 105.56
CA PHE A 38 -36.13 -4.66 104.53
C PHE A 38 -34.94 -4.82 103.58
N GLU A 39 -33.74 -5.13 104.11
CA GLU A 39 -32.56 -5.41 103.30
C GLU A 39 -32.74 -6.65 102.40
N LYS A 40 -33.31 -7.74 102.93
CA LYS A 40 -33.64 -8.93 102.14
C LYS A 40 -34.62 -8.62 101.02
N THR A 41 -35.65 -7.81 101.28
CA THR A 41 -36.61 -7.42 100.23
C THR A 41 -35.99 -6.53 99.15
N LEU A 42 -35.05 -5.64 99.49
CA LEU A 42 -34.31 -4.85 98.49
C LEU A 42 -33.43 -5.73 97.60
N LEU A 43 -32.80 -6.76 98.18
CA LEU A 43 -32.05 -7.76 97.42
C LEU A 43 -32.96 -8.53 96.45
N GLU A 44 -34.13 -8.99 96.89
CA GLU A 44 -35.10 -9.67 96.03
C GLU A 44 -35.60 -8.77 94.89
N ILE A 45 -35.90 -7.49 95.17
CA ILE A 45 -36.30 -6.52 94.14
C ILE A 45 -35.17 -6.28 93.14
N SER A 46 -33.92 -6.17 93.62
CA SER A 46 -32.76 -6.00 92.74
C SER A 46 -32.47 -7.24 91.88
N ILE A 47 -32.78 -8.44 92.37
CA ILE A 47 -32.75 -9.69 91.57
C ILE A 47 -33.86 -9.66 90.51
N MET A 48 -35.06 -9.22 90.87
CA MET A 48 -36.18 -9.11 89.93
C MET A 48 -35.91 -8.10 88.80
N ASP A 49 -35.27 -6.96 89.09
CA ASP A 49 -34.84 -5.99 88.07
C ASP A 49 -33.83 -6.57 87.09
N SER A 50 -32.94 -7.45 87.55
CA SER A 50 -31.99 -8.15 86.69
C SER A 50 -32.65 -9.15 85.74
N ILE A 51 -33.77 -9.76 86.14
CA ILE A 51 -34.44 -10.82 85.37
C ILE A 51 -35.46 -10.23 84.40
N TYR A 52 -36.20 -9.19 84.81
CA TYR A 52 -37.34 -8.67 84.04
C TYR A 52 -37.13 -7.25 83.48
N GLY A 53 -36.00 -6.61 83.77
CA GLY A 53 -35.69 -5.24 83.35
C GLY A 53 -36.32 -4.19 84.25
N SER A 54 -35.60 -3.07 84.45
CA SER A 54 -36.01 -1.97 85.33
C SER A 54 -37.36 -1.39 84.91
N SER A 55 -38.36 -1.58 85.77
CA SER A 55 -39.65 -0.90 85.68
C SER A 55 -39.61 0.35 86.56
N PHE A 56 -40.22 1.45 86.11
CA PHE A 56 -40.36 2.69 86.89
C PHE A 56 -40.95 2.43 88.30
N ILE A 57 -41.77 1.39 88.45
CA ILE A 57 -42.36 0.98 89.73
C ILE A 57 -41.30 0.37 90.65
N SER A 58 -40.37 -0.40 90.09
CA SER A 58 -39.30 -1.04 90.86
C SER A 58 -38.33 -0.01 91.45
N GLU A 59 -37.96 1.01 90.67
CA GLU A 59 -37.07 2.09 91.09
C GLU A 59 -37.69 2.98 92.17
N TYR A 60 -39.00 3.25 92.07
CA TYR A 60 -39.75 3.97 93.10
C TYR A 60 -39.84 3.18 94.42
N VAL A 61 -40.14 1.88 94.35
CA VAL A 61 -40.20 1.01 95.54
C VAL A 61 -38.81 0.89 96.18
N LYS A 62 -37.76 0.71 95.38
CA LYS A 62 -36.37 0.64 95.86
C LYS A 62 -35.98 1.89 96.66
N ASN A 63 -36.29 3.08 96.16
CA ASN A 63 -36.01 4.33 96.86
C ASN A 63 -36.78 4.47 98.19
N ILE A 64 -38.04 4.05 98.25
CA ILE A 64 -38.83 4.12 99.50
C ILE A 64 -38.24 3.22 100.57
N PHE A 65 -37.88 2.00 100.21
CA PHE A 65 -37.31 1.04 101.15
C PHE A 65 -35.90 1.44 101.60
N GLN A 66 -35.08 2.00 100.71
CA GLN A 66 -33.76 2.54 101.06
C GLN A 66 -33.86 3.68 102.08
N VAL A 67 -34.75 4.66 101.85
CA VAL A 67 -34.99 5.78 102.78
C VAL A 67 -35.54 5.30 104.11
N SER A 68 -36.39 4.26 104.10
CA SER A 68 -36.96 3.69 105.32
C SER A 68 -35.92 2.94 106.17
N ILE A 69 -34.95 2.25 105.56
CA ILE A 69 -33.83 1.62 106.27
C ILE A 69 -32.92 2.67 106.89
N ASP A 70 -32.59 3.73 106.15
CA ASP A 70 -31.76 4.83 106.65
C ASP A 70 -32.42 5.55 107.83
N GLU A 71 -33.74 5.70 107.83
CA GLU A 71 -34.50 6.26 108.95
C GLU A 71 -34.58 5.32 110.15
N LEU A 72 -34.67 4.00 109.92
CA LEU A 72 -34.68 3.00 110.98
C LEU A 72 -33.33 2.93 111.70
N HIS A 73 -32.22 2.96 110.95
CA HIS A 73 -30.86 2.92 111.51
C HIS A 73 -30.50 4.22 112.26
N ASN A 74 -30.91 5.38 111.76
CA ASN A 74 -30.49 6.67 112.34
C ASN A 74 -31.43 7.19 113.44
N PHE A 75 -32.74 6.93 113.34
CA PHE A 75 -33.74 7.54 114.21
C PHE A 75 -34.72 6.54 114.85
N GLY A 76 -34.60 5.25 114.54
CA GLY A 76 -35.46 4.19 115.11
C GLY A 76 -36.97 4.40 114.88
N THR A 77 -37.36 5.23 113.90
CA THR A 77 -38.75 5.66 113.69
C THR A 77 -39.06 5.73 112.20
N LEU A 78 -40.18 5.14 111.74
CA LEU A 78 -40.59 5.06 110.32
C LEU A 78 -41.60 6.15 109.92
N LYS A 79 -41.22 7.43 110.08
CA LYS A 79 -42.16 8.54 109.83
C LYS A 79 -42.44 8.76 108.34
N THR A 80 -41.44 8.55 107.48
CA THR A 80 -41.58 8.84 106.03
C THR A 80 -42.37 7.76 105.30
N LEU A 81 -42.27 6.49 105.72
CA LEU A 81 -43.14 5.43 105.23
C LEU A 81 -44.60 5.68 105.64
N HIS A 82 -44.85 6.17 106.86
CA HIS A 82 -46.21 6.50 107.32
C HIS A 82 -46.83 7.64 106.49
N ALA A 83 -46.05 8.67 106.15
CA ALA A 83 -46.52 9.77 105.30
C ALA A 83 -46.88 9.31 103.88
N ILE A 84 -46.08 8.42 103.27
CA ILE A 84 -46.34 7.89 101.92
C ILE A 84 -47.52 6.92 101.90
N VAL A 85 -47.73 6.14 102.98
CA VAL A 85 -48.92 5.29 103.13
C VAL A 85 -50.18 6.14 103.30
N ASP A 86 -50.12 7.24 104.04
CA ASP A 86 -51.23 8.18 104.19
C ASP A 86 -51.56 8.90 102.86
N GLU A 87 -50.56 9.30 102.07
CA GLU A 87 -50.77 9.84 100.72
C GLU A 87 -51.39 8.81 99.76
N ASN A 88 -50.96 7.54 99.83
CA ASN A 88 -51.56 6.46 99.04
C ASN A 88 -53.01 6.15 99.48
N GLU A 89 -53.33 6.22 100.77
CA GLU A 89 -54.72 6.10 101.23
C GLU A 89 -55.59 7.26 100.73
N GLN A 90 -55.04 8.49 100.66
CA GLN A 90 -55.75 9.64 100.10
C GLN A 90 -55.94 9.52 98.57
N GLN A 91 -54.92 9.05 97.82
CA GLN A 91 -55.06 8.76 96.40
C GLN A 91 -56.05 7.61 96.13
N LYS A 92 -56.10 6.60 96.99
CA LYS A 92 -57.08 5.51 96.89
C LYS A 92 -58.49 6.00 97.18
N LYS A 93 -58.68 6.93 98.14
CA LYS A 93 -59.97 7.62 98.38
C LYS A 93 -60.40 8.51 97.21
N LEU A 94 -59.46 9.15 96.50
CA LEU A 94 -59.72 9.92 95.28
C LEU A 94 -60.06 9.02 94.08
N ARG A 95 -59.36 7.88 93.90
CA ARG A 95 -59.72 6.88 92.87
C ARG A 95 -61.11 6.26 93.11
N ILE A 96 -61.50 6.07 94.37
CA ILE A 96 -62.84 5.56 94.73
C ILE A 96 -63.94 6.64 94.53
N ARG A 97 -63.61 7.94 94.54
CA ARG A 97 -64.55 9.01 94.12
C ARG A 97 -64.68 9.08 92.60
N LEU A 98 -63.58 8.98 91.85
CA LEU A 98 -63.60 9.01 90.38
C LEU A 98 -64.27 7.77 89.77
N GLN A 99 -64.13 6.58 90.38
CA GLN A 99 -64.86 5.38 89.94
C GLN A 99 -66.37 5.39 90.26
N LYS A 100 -66.87 6.37 91.03
CA LYS A 100 -68.31 6.57 91.28
C LYS A 100 -68.96 7.60 90.35
N GLU A 101 -68.21 8.23 89.45
CA GLU A 101 -68.73 9.14 88.42
C GLU A 101 -68.80 8.51 87.01
N GLU A 102 -68.39 7.25 86.83
CA GLU A 102 -68.29 6.61 85.51
C GLU A 102 -69.41 5.60 85.17
N GLN A 103 -70.46 5.46 85.99
CA GLN A 103 -71.66 4.71 85.59
C GLN A 103 -72.94 5.32 86.18
N GLU A 104 -73.55 6.22 85.42
CA GLU A 104 -75.01 6.41 85.38
C GLU A 104 -75.42 6.51 83.88
N PRO A 105 -76.30 5.61 83.39
CA PRO A 105 -76.66 5.49 81.99
C PRO A 105 -77.90 6.33 81.67
N SER A 106 -77.85 7.28 80.73
CA SER A 106 -79.07 7.86 80.16
C SER A 106 -78.82 8.61 78.84
N ASN A 107 -79.55 8.20 77.79
CA ASN A 107 -79.68 8.77 76.43
C ASN A 107 -78.50 8.56 75.44
N ASN A 108 -78.20 7.29 75.13
CA ASN A 108 -77.25 6.87 74.10
C ASN A 108 -77.94 6.30 72.85
N GLU A 109 -78.85 7.05 72.22
CA GLU A 109 -79.48 6.63 70.94
C GLU A 109 -79.11 7.61 69.81
N GLN A 110 -79.09 8.92 70.11
CA GLN A 110 -78.62 9.96 69.18
C GLN A 110 -77.12 9.83 68.84
N PHE A 111 -76.28 9.47 69.82
CA PHE A 111 -74.84 9.30 69.59
C PHE A 111 -74.52 8.06 68.75
N ILE A 112 -75.32 7.00 68.87
CA ILE A 112 -75.18 5.77 68.06
C ILE A 112 -75.69 6.04 66.63
N GLU A 113 -76.79 6.77 66.47
CA GLU A 113 -77.27 7.21 65.15
C GLU A 113 -76.29 8.18 64.47
N GLU A 114 -75.65 9.10 65.21
CA GLU A 114 -74.61 9.98 64.66
C GLU A 114 -73.35 9.20 64.27
N TYR A 115 -72.92 8.22 65.08
CA TYR A 115 -71.79 7.34 64.71
C TYR A 115 -72.11 6.50 63.48
N ALA A 116 -73.30 5.88 63.41
CA ALA A 116 -73.73 5.11 62.25
C ALA A 116 -73.93 5.99 60.99
N SER A 117 -74.37 7.24 61.17
CA SER A 117 -74.45 8.26 60.12
C SER A 117 -73.07 8.69 59.63
N MET A 118 -72.10 8.83 60.54
CA MET A 118 -70.70 9.12 60.22
C MET A 118 -70.02 7.94 59.51
N GLU A 119 -70.24 6.70 59.95
CA GLU A 119 -69.75 5.50 59.27
C GLU A 119 -70.32 5.36 57.87
N LYS A 120 -71.63 5.60 57.68
CA LYS A 120 -72.23 5.66 56.33
C LYS A 120 -71.64 6.77 55.47
N LYS A 121 -71.31 7.93 56.04
CA LYS A 121 -70.62 9.01 55.32
C LYS A 121 -69.21 8.59 54.94
N ILE A 122 -68.45 7.95 55.83
CA ILE A 122 -67.11 7.44 55.55
C ILE A 122 -67.16 6.39 54.44
N GLU A 123 -68.11 5.46 54.48
CA GLU A 123 -68.29 4.45 53.44
C GLU A 123 -68.66 5.08 52.10
N ASN A 124 -69.58 6.05 52.09
CA ASN A 124 -69.91 6.81 50.89
C ASN A 124 -68.72 7.64 50.37
N PHE A 125 -67.82 8.12 51.25
CA PHE A 125 -66.60 8.82 50.84
C PHE A 125 -65.58 7.86 50.24
N LYS A 126 -65.42 6.66 50.80
CA LYS A 126 -64.56 5.60 50.23
C LYS A 126 -65.05 5.16 48.86
N GLN A 127 -66.35 4.94 48.69
CA GLN A 127 -66.93 4.61 47.38
C GLN A 127 -66.69 5.72 46.36
N LYS A 128 -66.81 6.99 46.76
CA LYS A 128 -66.48 8.13 45.90
C LYS A 128 -64.98 8.22 45.59
N GLU A 129 -64.12 7.87 46.53
CA GLU A 129 -62.67 7.83 46.33
C GLU A 129 -62.28 6.73 45.32
N GLU A 130 -62.85 5.52 45.45
CA GLU A 130 -62.68 4.44 44.48
C GLU A 130 -63.23 4.81 43.09
N GLU A 131 -64.36 5.51 43.02
CA GLU A 131 -64.89 6.04 41.74
C GLU A 131 -63.96 7.09 41.13
N ILE A 132 -63.39 7.98 41.93
CA ILE A 132 -62.41 8.99 41.48
C ILE A 132 -61.15 8.28 40.97
N ASP A 133 -60.63 7.29 41.69
CA ASP A 133 -59.45 6.53 41.29
C ASP A 133 -59.70 5.74 40.00
N ALA A 134 -60.88 5.12 39.85
CA ALA A 134 -61.27 4.44 38.62
C ALA A 134 -61.37 5.41 37.41
N ILE A 135 -61.84 6.63 37.63
CA ILE A 135 -61.88 7.68 36.60
C ILE A 135 -60.46 8.13 36.25
N ILE A 136 -59.59 8.33 37.25
CA ILE A 136 -58.18 8.70 37.05
C ILE A 136 -57.47 7.61 36.23
N GLU A 137 -57.62 6.34 36.60
CA GLU A 137 -57.00 5.22 35.88
C GLU A 137 -57.47 5.17 34.41
N LYS A 138 -58.77 5.29 34.16
CA LYS A 138 -59.31 5.33 32.81
C LYS A 138 -58.79 6.52 31.99
N CYS A 139 -58.67 7.70 32.62
CA CYS A 139 -58.08 8.89 31.99
C CYS A 139 -56.58 8.68 31.68
N THR A 140 -55.81 8.03 32.57
CA THR A 140 -54.39 7.74 32.32
C THR A 140 -54.18 6.75 31.17
N VAL A 141 -54.98 5.69 31.08
CA VAL A 141 -54.90 4.71 29.98
C VAL A 141 -55.26 5.33 28.64
N LEU A 142 -56.29 6.19 28.61
CA LEU A 142 -56.67 6.92 27.40
C LEU A 142 -55.58 7.91 26.97
N ALA A 143 -55.06 8.70 27.90
CA ALA A 143 -53.95 9.63 27.64
C ALA A 143 -52.70 8.90 27.14
N ASP A 144 -52.34 7.76 27.75
CA ASP A 144 -51.23 6.92 27.30
C ASP A 144 -51.45 6.34 25.90
N GLY A 145 -52.69 5.96 25.58
CA GLY A 145 -53.08 5.49 24.25
C GLY A 145 -52.91 6.58 23.18
N GLU A 146 -53.39 7.80 23.47
CA GLU A 146 -53.23 8.96 22.61
C GLU A 146 -51.76 9.38 22.46
N HIS A 147 -50.99 9.43 23.57
CA HIS A 147 -49.56 9.70 23.53
C HIS A 147 -48.78 8.67 22.71
N LYS A 148 -49.11 7.37 22.83
CA LYS A 148 -48.52 6.31 22.00
C LYS A 148 -48.91 6.43 20.53
N ALA A 149 -50.13 6.88 20.22
CA ALA A 149 -50.58 7.11 18.85
C ALA A 149 -49.88 8.31 18.20
N ILE A 150 -49.82 9.44 18.91
CA ILE A 150 -49.08 10.64 18.48
C ILE A 150 -47.61 10.30 18.26
N ARG A 151 -46.97 9.56 19.19
CA ARG A 151 -45.58 9.13 19.03
C ARG A 151 -45.38 8.31 17.76
N ARG A 152 -46.18 7.26 17.54
CA ARG A 152 -46.09 6.43 16.32
C ARG A 152 -46.27 7.23 15.04
N GLU A 153 -47.21 8.17 15.03
CA GLU A 153 -47.44 9.04 13.87
C GLU A 153 -46.26 10.00 13.64
N THR A 154 -45.68 10.57 14.70
CA THR A 154 -44.47 11.40 14.57
C THR A 154 -43.25 10.62 14.11
N GLU A 155 -43.05 9.40 14.61
CA GLU A 155 -41.97 8.50 14.19
C GLU A 155 -42.13 8.11 12.71
N LYS A 156 -43.34 7.72 12.29
CA LYS A 156 -43.64 7.42 10.89
C LYS A 156 -43.35 8.62 9.99
N ASN A 157 -43.85 9.81 10.34
CA ASN A 157 -43.59 11.02 9.57
C ASN A 157 -42.10 11.40 9.52
N TYR A 158 -41.36 11.13 10.59
CA TYR A 158 -39.91 11.31 10.60
C TYR A 158 -39.22 10.34 9.64
N VAL A 159 -39.55 9.04 9.70
CA VAL A 159 -38.99 8.01 8.82
C VAL A 159 -39.32 8.31 7.35
N ASP A 160 -40.56 8.69 7.04
CA ASP A 160 -40.98 9.03 5.68
C ASP A 160 -40.22 10.25 5.12
N LYS A 161 -39.99 11.28 5.95
CA LYS A 161 -39.19 12.45 5.56
C LYS A 161 -37.72 12.08 5.39
N TRP A 162 -37.17 11.28 6.31
CA TRP A 162 -35.78 10.82 6.24
C TRP A 162 -35.53 10.00 4.97
N GLU A 163 -36.43 9.06 4.65
CA GLU A 163 -36.30 8.22 3.46
C GLU A 163 -36.44 9.05 2.17
N LYS A 164 -37.38 10.00 2.12
CA LYS A 164 -37.49 10.94 0.98
C LYS A 164 -36.19 11.73 0.78
N SER A 165 -35.67 12.33 1.84
CA SER A 165 -34.40 13.08 1.77
C SER A 165 -33.22 12.18 1.39
N ARG A 166 -33.18 10.94 1.87
CA ARG A 166 -32.17 9.95 1.51
C ARG A 166 -32.22 9.60 0.02
N VAL A 167 -33.40 9.33 -0.52
CA VAL A 167 -33.60 9.05 -1.95
C VAL A 167 -33.23 10.26 -2.81
N GLU A 168 -33.62 11.48 -2.41
CA GLU A 168 -33.22 12.70 -3.11
C GLU A 168 -31.71 12.91 -3.10
N ASN A 169 -31.05 12.66 -1.96
CA ASN A 169 -29.60 12.75 -1.86
C ASN A 169 -28.91 11.76 -2.82
N PHE A 170 -29.39 10.52 -2.88
CA PHE A 170 -28.87 9.53 -3.82
C PHE A 170 -29.11 9.92 -5.27
N LYS A 171 -30.31 10.39 -5.62
CA LYS A 171 -30.61 10.87 -6.98
C LYS A 171 -29.68 12.00 -7.41
N LEU A 172 -29.40 12.95 -6.51
CA LEU A 172 -28.47 14.05 -6.79
C LEU A 172 -27.04 13.54 -6.99
N LYS A 173 -26.56 12.62 -6.13
CA LYS A 173 -25.23 12.01 -6.26
C LYS A 173 -25.07 11.23 -7.56
N PHE A 174 -26.03 10.36 -7.88
CA PHE A 174 -25.99 9.61 -9.15
C PHE A 174 -26.02 10.54 -10.35
N LYS A 175 -26.85 11.60 -10.31
CA LYS A 175 -26.90 12.58 -11.40
C LYS A 175 -25.60 13.37 -11.54
N SER A 176 -24.93 13.72 -10.43
CA SER A 176 -23.62 14.38 -10.52
C SER A 176 -22.55 13.46 -11.09
N GLU A 177 -22.49 12.21 -10.61
CA GLU A 177 -21.54 11.21 -11.11
C GLU A 177 -21.79 10.89 -12.59
N GLU A 178 -23.06 10.75 -13.00
CA GLU A 178 -23.44 10.54 -14.40
C GLU A 178 -22.98 11.71 -15.28
N LEU A 179 -23.18 12.95 -14.84
CA LEU A 179 -22.71 14.13 -15.57
C LEU A 179 -21.18 14.19 -15.68
N GLU A 180 -20.45 13.80 -14.63
CA GLU A 180 -18.99 13.71 -14.66
C GLU A 180 -18.51 12.66 -15.65
N LEU A 181 -19.12 11.47 -15.64
CA LEU A 181 -18.81 10.41 -16.60
C LEU A 181 -19.15 10.82 -18.04
N GLN A 182 -20.28 11.51 -18.25
CA GLN A 182 -20.64 12.04 -19.57
C GLN A 182 -19.62 13.07 -20.07
N LYS A 183 -19.16 14.00 -19.22
CA LYS A 183 -18.10 14.95 -19.58
C LYS A 183 -16.81 14.23 -19.95
N TYR A 184 -16.40 13.26 -19.14
CA TYR A 184 -15.21 12.47 -19.40
C TYR A 184 -15.30 11.69 -20.72
N MET A 185 -16.48 11.12 -21.03
CA MET A 185 -16.72 10.44 -22.30
C MET A 185 -16.60 11.41 -23.50
N ILE A 186 -17.14 12.62 -23.39
CA ILE A 186 -17.02 13.65 -24.43
C ILE A 186 -15.56 14.07 -24.63
N GLU A 187 -14.81 14.27 -23.54
CA GLU A 187 -13.38 14.60 -23.59
C GLU A 187 -12.56 13.48 -24.25
N LEU A 188 -12.81 12.22 -23.89
CA LEU A 188 -12.16 11.08 -24.54
C LEU A 188 -12.52 11.00 -26.01
N GLN A 189 -13.78 11.22 -26.38
CA GLN A 189 -14.20 11.20 -27.77
C GLN A 189 -13.56 12.35 -28.56
N ALA A 190 -13.36 13.52 -27.96
CA ALA A 190 -12.64 14.63 -28.57
C ALA A 190 -11.16 14.26 -28.80
N LYS A 191 -10.49 13.66 -27.81
CA LYS A 191 -9.11 13.17 -27.93
C LYS A 191 -8.96 12.12 -29.03
N MET A 192 -9.87 11.14 -29.08
CA MET A 192 -9.86 10.13 -30.14
C MET A 192 -10.01 10.75 -31.54
N LYS A 193 -10.84 11.79 -31.69
CA LYS A 193 -10.98 12.49 -32.97
C LYS A 193 -9.71 13.25 -33.33
N THR A 194 -9.04 13.89 -32.38
CA THR A 194 -7.77 14.59 -32.65
C THR A 194 -6.68 13.60 -33.02
N ASP A 195 -6.59 12.47 -32.31
CA ASP A 195 -5.61 11.42 -32.59
C ASP A 195 -5.84 10.86 -33.99
N GLN A 196 -7.08 10.58 -34.37
CA GLN A 196 -7.41 10.13 -35.73
C GLN A 196 -7.00 11.12 -36.82
N VAL A 197 -7.12 12.43 -36.57
CA VAL A 197 -6.67 13.45 -37.54
C VAL A 197 -5.15 13.43 -37.66
N VAL A 198 -4.44 13.38 -36.53
CA VAL A 198 -2.97 13.31 -36.51
C VAL A 198 -2.47 12.04 -37.19
N ASP A 199 -3.11 10.89 -36.94
CA ASP A 199 -2.77 9.62 -37.58
C ASP A 199 -2.92 9.71 -39.10
N ASN A 200 -4.05 10.27 -39.58
CA ASN A 200 -4.28 10.48 -41.01
C ASN A 200 -3.24 11.43 -41.64
N GLU A 201 -2.85 12.50 -40.95
CA GLU A 201 -1.82 13.43 -41.42
C GLU A 201 -0.44 12.75 -41.47
N ASN A 202 -0.12 11.92 -40.47
CA ASN A 202 1.11 11.16 -40.43
C ASN A 202 1.17 10.11 -41.55
N GLU A 203 0.06 9.40 -41.82
CA GLU A 203 -0.04 8.48 -42.96
C GLU A 203 0.18 9.20 -44.30
N GLN A 204 -0.44 10.38 -44.49
CA GLN A 204 -0.25 11.18 -45.70
C GLN A 204 1.20 11.65 -45.88
N TYR A 205 1.84 12.08 -44.79
CA TYR A 205 3.25 12.47 -44.81
C TYR A 205 4.16 11.29 -45.17
N LEU A 206 3.93 10.12 -44.57
CA LEU A 206 4.69 8.91 -44.86
C LEU A 206 4.48 8.47 -46.31
N ASP A 207 3.26 8.46 -46.82
CA ASP A 207 2.96 8.14 -48.22
C ASP A 207 3.64 9.11 -49.20
N TYR A 208 3.63 10.41 -48.89
CA TYR A 208 4.38 11.41 -49.66
C TYR A 208 5.89 11.13 -49.65
N SER A 209 6.46 10.85 -48.48
CA SER A 209 7.89 10.55 -48.35
C SER A 209 8.28 9.27 -49.09
N ILE A 210 7.44 8.24 -49.04
CA ILE A 210 7.67 6.98 -49.77
C ILE A 210 7.68 7.26 -51.26
N LYS A 211 6.68 7.97 -51.80
CA LYS A 211 6.60 8.32 -53.22
C LYS A 211 7.79 9.15 -53.69
N GLU A 212 8.28 10.06 -52.86
CA GLU A 212 9.47 10.85 -53.21
C GLU A 212 10.74 9.98 -53.24
N LEU A 213 10.89 9.07 -52.29
CA LEU A 213 11.99 8.10 -52.30
C LEU A 213 11.91 7.14 -53.50
N GLU A 214 10.72 6.68 -53.87
CA GLU A 214 10.50 5.84 -55.06
C GLU A 214 10.93 6.55 -56.34
N LYS A 215 10.59 7.84 -56.50
CA LYS A 215 11.06 8.64 -57.63
C LYS A 215 12.58 8.78 -57.67
N GLN A 216 13.22 8.96 -56.50
CA GLN A 216 14.68 9.03 -56.42
C GLN A 216 15.31 7.69 -56.80
N ILE A 217 14.75 6.58 -56.34
CA ILE A 217 15.19 5.23 -56.73
C ILE A 217 15.07 5.06 -58.24
N GLU A 218 13.92 5.39 -58.84
CA GLU A 218 13.70 5.28 -60.28
C GLU A 218 14.68 6.15 -61.09
N TYR A 219 14.94 7.38 -60.63
CA TYR A 219 15.94 8.25 -61.23
C TYR A 219 17.33 7.63 -61.21
N TRP A 220 17.77 7.14 -60.05
CA TRP A 220 19.09 6.54 -59.88
C TRP A 220 19.24 5.23 -60.64
N GLU A 221 18.19 4.42 -60.72
CA GLU A 221 18.17 3.22 -61.55
C GLU A 221 18.31 3.57 -63.04
N CYS A 222 17.55 4.55 -63.54
CA CYS A 222 17.63 4.99 -64.93
C CYS A 222 19.01 5.57 -65.24
N LYS A 223 19.57 6.37 -64.33
CA LYS A 223 20.92 6.92 -64.47
C LYS A 223 21.96 5.81 -64.50
N TYR A 224 21.93 4.89 -63.54
CA TYR A 224 22.86 3.77 -63.49
C TYR A 224 22.81 2.90 -64.75
N LYS A 225 21.60 2.58 -65.24
CA LYS A 225 21.41 1.83 -66.50
C LYS A 225 22.00 2.58 -67.70
N THR A 226 21.84 3.91 -67.75
CA THR A 226 22.36 4.75 -68.84
C THR A 226 23.89 4.83 -68.79
N ASP A 227 24.44 5.16 -67.62
CA ASP A 227 25.89 5.26 -67.42
C ASP A 227 26.59 3.92 -67.71
N THR A 228 25.99 2.80 -67.29
CA THR A 228 26.52 1.46 -67.58
C THR A 228 26.54 1.18 -69.08
N LYS A 229 25.44 1.46 -69.80
CA LYS A 229 25.39 1.32 -71.25
C LYS A 229 26.43 2.18 -71.96
N GLU A 230 26.61 3.44 -71.54
CA GLU A 230 27.63 4.31 -72.12
C GLU A 230 29.06 3.78 -71.89
N ILE A 231 29.33 3.23 -70.71
CA ILE A 231 30.62 2.62 -70.40
C ILE A 231 30.84 1.36 -71.23
N ASP A 232 29.84 0.50 -71.34
CA ASP A 232 29.88 -0.72 -72.15
C ASP A 232 30.13 -0.38 -73.63
N GLU A 233 29.42 0.61 -74.18
CA GLU A 233 29.62 1.09 -75.55
C GLU A 233 31.05 1.64 -75.77
N LYS A 234 31.58 2.41 -74.81
CA LYS A 234 32.97 2.90 -74.86
C LYS A 234 33.96 1.74 -74.82
N LEU A 235 33.71 0.74 -73.98
CA LEU A 235 34.54 -0.45 -73.85
C LEU A 235 34.54 -1.27 -75.16
N ASP A 236 33.36 -1.51 -75.73
CA ASP A 236 33.21 -2.22 -77.02
C ASP A 236 33.95 -1.51 -78.15
N ASN A 237 33.87 -0.19 -78.21
CA ASN A 237 34.60 0.60 -79.18
C ASN A 237 36.12 0.47 -78.98
N LEU A 238 36.60 0.52 -77.73
CA LEU A 238 38.02 0.31 -77.44
C LEU A 238 38.49 -1.09 -77.82
N ILE A 239 37.70 -2.15 -77.54
CA ILE A 239 37.99 -3.51 -77.98
C ILE A 239 38.14 -3.57 -79.50
N LYS A 240 37.18 -3.02 -80.25
CA LYS A 240 37.24 -2.99 -81.72
C LYS A 240 38.51 -2.29 -82.22
N THR A 241 38.85 -1.12 -81.66
CA THR A 241 40.08 -0.41 -82.05
C THR A 241 41.34 -1.21 -81.71
N LEU A 242 41.37 -1.91 -80.57
CA LEU A 242 42.49 -2.78 -80.19
C LEU A 242 42.64 -3.94 -81.18
N GLU A 243 41.54 -4.59 -81.55
CA GLU A 243 41.53 -5.68 -82.53
C GLU A 243 42.04 -5.22 -83.90
N GLU A 244 41.59 -4.04 -84.37
CA GLU A 244 42.08 -3.43 -85.60
C GLU A 244 43.58 -3.15 -85.56
N LYS A 245 44.06 -2.54 -84.48
CA LYS A 245 45.50 -2.25 -84.30
C LYS A 245 46.33 -3.53 -84.19
N THR A 246 45.79 -4.57 -83.58
CA THR A 246 46.45 -5.88 -83.50
C THR A 246 46.60 -6.50 -84.89
N LYS A 247 45.53 -6.46 -85.70
CA LYS A 247 45.57 -6.90 -87.12
C LYS A 247 46.57 -6.09 -87.94
N GLU A 248 46.63 -4.77 -87.76
CA GLU A 248 47.62 -3.90 -88.41
C GLU A 248 49.06 -4.34 -88.06
N ILE A 249 49.34 -4.57 -86.77
CA ILE A 249 50.65 -5.03 -86.31
C ILE A 249 51.01 -6.39 -86.90
N GLU A 250 50.07 -7.34 -86.95
CA GLU A 250 50.30 -8.65 -87.57
C GLU A 250 50.63 -8.55 -89.06
N CYS A 251 49.89 -7.73 -89.81
CA CYS A 251 50.18 -7.45 -91.22
C CYS A 251 51.57 -6.82 -91.42
N LEU A 252 51.94 -5.85 -90.58
CA LEU A 252 53.26 -5.22 -90.62
C LEU A 252 54.37 -6.21 -90.28
N LYS A 253 54.19 -7.07 -89.28
CA LYS A 253 55.13 -8.15 -88.93
C LYS A 253 55.34 -9.09 -90.11
N LYS A 254 54.26 -9.50 -90.79
CA LYS A 254 54.34 -10.35 -91.99
C LYS A 254 55.15 -9.67 -93.10
N THR A 255 54.84 -8.41 -93.40
CA THR A 255 55.55 -7.62 -94.42
C THR A 255 57.03 -7.43 -94.08
N LEU A 256 57.36 -7.20 -92.80
CA LEU A 256 58.74 -7.10 -92.32
C LEU A 256 59.47 -8.42 -92.57
N ASN A 257 58.88 -9.55 -92.18
CA ASN A 257 59.48 -10.87 -92.37
C ASN A 257 59.73 -11.15 -93.85
N GLU A 258 58.77 -10.89 -94.74
CA GLU A 258 58.94 -11.02 -96.20
C GLU A 258 60.10 -10.14 -96.72
N ARG A 259 60.16 -8.87 -96.32
CA ARG A 259 61.26 -7.97 -96.72
C ARG A 259 62.60 -8.44 -96.18
N LYS A 260 62.65 -8.94 -94.95
CA LYS A 260 63.85 -9.48 -94.34
C LYS A 260 64.37 -10.69 -95.13
N THR A 261 63.48 -11.61 -95.51
CA THR A 261 63.87 -12.75 -96.36
C THR A 261 64.42 -12.31 -97.71
N ILE A 262 63.80 -11.31 -98.37
CA ILE A 262 64.30 -10.77 -99.65
C ILE A 262 65.70 -10.14 -99.49
N ILE A 263 65.92 -9.39 -98.41
CA ILE A 263 67.22 -8.75 -98.13
C ILE A 263 68.29 -9.82 -97.89
N GLU A 264 67.98 -10.85 -97.11
CA GLU A 264 68.88 -11.98 -96.84
C GLU A 264 69.22 -12.73 -98.13
N GLU A 265 68.23 -13.09 -98.94
CA GLU A 265 68.44 -13.73 -100.25
C GLU A 265 69.27 -12.87 -101.21
N HIS A 266 69.01 -11.55 -101.26
CA HIS A 266 69.79 -10.64 -102.10
C HIS A 266 71.23 -10.51 -101.61
N ALA A 267 71.46 -10.47 -100.30
CA ALA A 267 72.80 -10.43 -99.71
C ALA A 267 73.59 -11.71 -100.03
N GLU A 268 72.95 -12.88 -99.89
CA GLU A 268 73.53 -14.18 -100.25
C GLU A 268 73.87 -14.28 -101.74
N ASN A 269 72.94 -13.88 -102.61
CA ASN A 269 73.17 -13.89 -104.06
C ASN A 269 74.28 -12.93 -104.47
N LYS A 270 74.36 -11.74 -103.86
CA LYS A 270 75.45 -10.79 -104.10
C LYS A 270 76.79 -11.37 -103.66
N GLN A 271 76.84 -12.00 -102.48
CA GLN A 271 78.06 -12.66 -102.01
C GLN A 271 78.51 -13.77 -102.98
N ARG A 272 77.58 -14.63 -103.41
CA ARG A 272 77.85 -15.69 -104.39
C ARG A 272 78.38 -15.13 -105.70
N ALA A 273 77.77 -14.08 -106.24
CA ALA A 273 78.22 -13.42 -107.46
C ALA A 273 79.62 -12.78 -107.31
N GLU A 274 79.94 -12.20 -106.15
CA GLU A 274 81.28 -11.67 -105.87
C GLU A 274 82.34 -12.78 -105.78
N GLU A 275 82.01 -13.93 -105.19
CA GLU A 275 82.88 -15.10 -105.12
C GLU A 275 83.14 -15.70 -106.50
N GLU A 276 82.09 -15.87 -107.31
CA GLU A 276 82.19 -16.32 -108.70
C GLU A 276 83.04 -15.36 -109.55
N LYS A 277 82.81 -14.05 -109.42
CA LYS A 277 83.62 -13.04 -110.11
C LYS A 277 85.09 -13.10 -109.70
N LYS A 278 85.38 -13.24 -108.41
CA LYS A 278 86.77 -13.41 -107.91
C LYS A 278 87.42 -14.66 -108.50
N LEU A 279 86.67 -15.76 -108.64
CA LEU A 279 87.14 -17.00 -109.23
C LEU A 279 87.41 -16.85 -110.72
N ILE A 280 86.51 -16.22 -111.48
CA ILE A 280 86.69 -15.92 -112.91
C ILE A 280 87.89 -15.00 -113.11
N ASP A 281 87.98 -13.88 -112.39
CA ASP A 281 89.11 -12.94 -112.45
C ASP A 281 90.44 -13.65 -112.17
N HIS A 282 90.46 -14.59 -111.22
CA HIS A 282 91.64 -15.40 -110.91
C HIS A 282 91.98 -16.35 -112.07
N MET A 283 90.98 -17.06 -112.63
CA MET A 283 91.16 -17.93 -113.79
C MET A 283 91.67 -17.16 -115.00
N GLU A 284 91.12 -15.98 -115.32
CA GLU A 284 91.56 -15.11 -116.41
C GLU A 284 93.00 -14.61 -116.22
N LYS A 285 93.36 -14.21 -114.99
CA LYS A 285 94.75 -13.83 -114.65
C LYS A 285 95.71 -15.00 -114.86
N MET A 286 95.35 -16.21 -114.46
CA MET A 286 96.19 -17.40 -114.67
C MET A 286 96.25 -17.81 -116.14
N ALA A 287 95.13 -17.78 -116.86
CA ALA A 287 95.08 -18.00 -118.30
C ALA A 287 95.98 -17.00 -119.04
N THR A 288 95.93 -15.72 -118.68
CA THR A 288 96.79 -14.67 -119.25
C THR A 288 98.27 -14.96 -119.00
N LYS A 289 98.64 -15.38 -117.78
CA LYS A 289 100.03 -15.79 -117.46
C LYS A 289 100.47 -16.99 -118.30
N ILE A 290 99.63 -18.03 -118.42
CA ILE A 290 99.91 -19.22 -119.22
C ILE A 290 100.06 -18.82 -120.69
N GLN A 291 99.14 -18.03 -121.23
CA GLN A 291 99.20 -17.55 -122.60
C GLN A 291 100.45 -16.70 -122.87
N ALA A 292 100.81 -15.78 -121.96
CA ALA A 292 102.02 -14.97 -122.08
C ALA A 292 103.29 -15.84 -122.02
N TRP A 293 103.32 -16.84 -121.13
CA TRP A 293 104.40 -17.81 -121.07
C TRP A 293 104.51 -18.62 -122.36
N TRP A 294 103.39 -19.09 -122.91
CA TRP A 294 103.35 -19.83 -124.18
C TRP A 294 103.77 -18.97 -125.37
N ARG A 295 103.24 -17.75 -125.51
CA ARG A 295 103.65 -16.79 -126.56
C ARG A 295 105.15 -16.49 -126.46
N GLY A 296 105.65 -16.21 -125.26
CA GLY A 296 107.08 -15.99 -125.03
C GLY A 296 107.92 -17.24 -125.33
N THR A 297 107.41 -18.43 -125.06
CA THR A 297 108.07 -19.71 -125.37
C THR A 297 108.07 -19.99 -126.87
N MET A 298 106.97 -19.71 -127.59
CA MET A 298 106.92 -19.81 -129.06
C MET A 298 107.96 -18.90 -129.71
N VAL A 299 108.13 -17.67 -129.21
CA VAL A 299 109.16 -16.74 -129.70
C VAL A 299 110.57 -17.24 -129.38
N ARG A 300 110.86 -17.63 -128.12
CA ARG A 300 112.20 -18.10 -127.70
C ARG A 300 112.63 -19.41 -128.34
N ARG A 301 111.69 -20.36 -128.48
CA ARG A 301 111.92 -21.68 -129.10
C ARG A 301 111.64 -21.69 -130.61
N ARG A 302 111.22 -20.57 -131.19
CA ARG A 302 111.01 -20.37 -132.64
C ARG A 302 110.00 -21.36 -133.24
N LEU A 303 108.88 -21.53 -132.57
CA LEU A 303 107.79 -22.39 -133.00
C LEU A 303 106.76 -21.60 -133.83
N GLY A 304 106.10 -22.27 -134.78
CA GLY A 304 105.00 -21.70 -135.56
C GLY A 304 105.40 -20.51 -136.46
N PRO A 305 104.61 -19.41 -136.49
CA PRO A 305 104.86 -18.25 -137.37
C PRO A 305 106.21 -17.58 -137.17
N TYR A 306 106.90 -17.79 -136.03
CA TYR A 306 108.18 -17.14 -135.71
C TYR A 306 109.41 -17.90 -136.24
N LYS A 307 109.20 -18.99 -137.00
CA LYS A 307 110.28 -19.85 -137.53
C LYS A 307 111.19 -19.13 -138.54
N HIS A 308 110.68 -18.12 -139.24
CA HIS A 308 111.37 -17.40 -140.32
C HIS A 308 112.09 -16.10 -139.88
N LEU A 309 112.07 -15.74 -138.59
CA LEU A 309 112.80 -14.58 -138.04
C LEU A 309 114.31 -14.87 -137.88
N SER A 310 114.89 -15.63 -138.80
CA SER A 310 116.29 -16.06 -138.77
C SER A 310 117.25 -14.91 -139.11
N GLY A 311 117.65 -14.14 -138.10
CA GLY A 311 118.88 -13.33 -138.10
C GLY A 311 120.00 -13.97 -137.25
N PRO A 312 121.29 -13.81 -137.60
CA PRO A 312 122.40 -14.47 -136.91
C PRO A 312 122.52 -14.06 -135.42
N ARG A 313 122.70 -15.02 -134.52
CA ARG A 313 123.06 -14.77 -133.11
C ARG A 313 124.41 -14.06 -133.04
N LYS A 314 124.43 -12.75 -132.78
CA LYS A 314 125.65 -12.07 -132.31
C LYS A 314 125.88 -12.40 -130.84
N LYS A 315 126.94 -13.16 -130.58
CA LYS A 315 127.59 -13.26 -129.28
C LYS A 315 128.29 -11.93 -129.00
N SER A 316 127.89 -11.21 -127.96
CA SER A 316 128.72 -10.17 -127.32
C SER A 316 128.37 -10.13 -125.83
N ILE A 317 129.22 -10.74 -124.99
CA ILE A 317 130.30 -10.12 -124.20
C ILE A 317 129.81 -9.73 -122.79
N LYS A 318 130.40 -10.42 -121.81
CA LYS A 318 130.43 -10.10 -120.37
C LYS A 318 131.13 -8.75 -120.14
N LYS A 319 130.58 -7.93 -119.24
CA LYS A 319 131.23 -7.01 -118.26
C LYS A 319 130.11 -6.46 -117.35
N SER A 320 129.90 -7.01 -116.16
CA SER A 320 130.55 -6.72 -114.86
C SER A 320 130.09 -5.41 -114.17
N LEU A 321 129.45 -5.62 -113.01
CA LEU A 321 129.50 -4.86 -111.75
C LEU A 321 128.75 -3.51 -111.56
N VAL A 322 127.91 -3.55 -110.51
CA VAL A 322 127.82 -2.61 -109.36
C VAL A 322 126.80 -1.46 -109.39
N ASN A 323 125.79 -1.66 -108.54
CA ASN A 323 125.12 -0.76 -107.58
C ASN A 323 124.75 0.67 -107.97
N LYS A 324 123.45 1.00 -107.80
CA LYS A 324 123.02 2.01 -106.80
C LYS A 324 121.51 1.99 -106.53
N THR A 325 121.22 1.85 -105.24
CA THR A 325 120.04 2.27 -104.48
C THR A 325 119.46 3.64 -104.86
N LYS A 326 118.12 3.79 -104.79
CA LYS A 326 117.33 4.79 -104.01
C LYS A 326 115.88 4.83 -104.54
N LYS A 327 114.91 4.44 -103.72
CA LYS A 327 114.05 5.27 -102.82
C LYS A 327 113.00 6.11 -103.57
N THR A 328 111.72 5.82 -103.30
CA THR A 328 110.63 6.71 -102.78
C THR A 328 109.26 6.13 -103.17
N LYS A 329 108.12 6.30 -102.49
CA LYS A 329 107.65 6.68 -101.15
C LYS A 329 106.13 6.86 -101.33
N SER A 330 105.31 6.59 -100.30
CA SER A 330 103.89 7.02 -100.16
C SER A 330 102.89 6.26 -101.05
N LYS A 331 101.72 5.83 -100.57
CA LYS A 331 100.85 6.32 -99.49
C LYS A 331 100.00 5.16 -98.97
#